data_AF-A0A9E3VNS8-F1
#
_entry.id   AF-A0A9E3VNS8-F1
#
_cell.length_a   1.000
_cell.length_b   1.000
_cell.length_c   1.000
_cell.angle_alpha   90.00
_cell.angle_beta   90.00
_cell.angle_gamma   90.00
#
_symmetry.space_group_name_H-M   'P 1'
#
loop_
_entity.id
_entity.type
_entity.pdbx_description
1 polymer ?
#
loop_
_entity_poly.entity_id
_entity_poly.type
_entity_poly.pdbx_seq_one_letter_code
_entity_poly.pdbx_strand_id
1 'polypeptide(L)' 'MVRTFEAVIDERGNVRLLEAVELPGKRRALVTILNDVPDATYLECAIASEHALAYDWNRPEEDAAWAHLQQAR' A
#
# COMPACT_ATOMS: atom_id res chain seq x y z
N MET A 1 -7.59 -5.36 14.34
CA MET A 1 -6.94 -4.45 13.39
C MET A 1 -5.87 -5.22 12.62
N VAL A 2 -5.87 -5.13 11.29
CA VAL A 2 -4.80 -5.69 10.45
C VAL A 2 -3.58 -4.77 10.58
N ARG A 3 -2.38 -5.34 10.70
CA ARG A 3 -1.13 -4.59 10.71
C ARG A 3 -0.26 -5.13 9.58
N THR A 4 0.33 -4.24 8.81
CA THR A 4 1.28 -4.56 7.73
C THR A 4 2.67 -4.16 8.20
N PHE A 5 3.63 -5.04 8.02
CA PHE A 5 5.03 -4.83 8.40
C PHE A 5 5.89 -5.03 7.17
N GLU A 6 6.94 -4.22 7.04
CA GLU A 6 7.89 -4.38 5.95
C GLU A 6 8.83 -5.56 6.24
N ALA A 7 9.10 -6.35 5.21
CA ALA A 7 9.93 -7.53 5.29
C ALA A 7 10.72 -7.70 4.00
N VAL A 8 11.89 -8.31 4.11
CA VAL A 8 12.70 -8.74 2.97
C VAL A 8 12.64 -10.25 2.84
N ILE A 9 12.67 -10.72 1.60
CA ILE A 9 12.71 -12.14 1.25
C ILE A 9 14.11 -12.42 0.71
N ASP A 10 14.84 -13.30 1.37
CA ASP A 10 16.18 -13.68 0.92
C ASP A 10 16.14 -14.64 -0.29
N GLU A 11 17.30 -14.91 -0.87
CA GLU A 11 17.46 -15.82 -2.02
C GLU A 11 16.97 -17.26 -1.75
N ARG A 12 16.78 -17.62 -0.49
CA ARG A 12 16.28 -18.94 -0.06
C ARG A 12 14.78 -18.93 0.22
N GLY A 13 14.11 -17.79 0.04
CA GLY A 13 12.68 -17.61 0.28
C GLY A 13 12.32 -17.38 1.75
N ASN A 14 13.28 -17.09 2.63
CA ASN A 14 12.96 -16.79 4.03
C ASN A 14 12.48 -15.35 4.16
N VAL A 15 11.32 -15.17 4.79
CA VAL A 15 10.76 -13.85 5.10
C VAL A 15 11.36 -13.34 6.41
N ARG A 16 12.01 -12.18 6.37
CA ARG A 16 12.59 -11.50 7.53
C ARG A 16 11.95 -10.14 7.72
N LEU A 17 11.29 -9.94 8.86
CA LEU A 17 10.75 -8.64 9.25
C LEU A 17 11.90 -7.64 9.44
N LEU A 18 11.72 -6.42 8.93
CA LEU A 18 12.70 -5.34 9.11
C LEU A 18 12.64 -4.71 10.51
N GLU A 19 11.53 -4.90 11.21
CA GLU A 19 11.32 -4.45 12.57
C GLU A 19 10.87 -5.59 13.50
N ALA A 20 11.13 -5.44 14.79
CA ALA A 20 10.66 -6.38 15.79
C ALA A 20 9.16 -6.18 16.03
N VAL A 21 8.38 -7.25 15.90
CA VAL A 21 6.92 -7.21 16.08
C VAL A 21 6.51 -8.05 17.27
N GLU A 22 5.97 -7.40 18.29
CA GLU A 22 5.32 -8.10 19.39
C GLU A 22 3.88 -8.49 19.00
N LEU A 23 3.64 -9.80 19.05
CA LEU A 23 2.33 -10.39 18.84
C LEU A 23 1.88 -11.06 20.15
N PRO A 24 0.62 -10.86 20.57
CA PRO A 24 0.10 -11.43 21.82
C PRO A 24 -0.06 -12.97 21.77
N GLY A 25 0.32 -13.62 20.67
CA GLY A 25 0.25 -15.06 20.48
C GLY A 25 0.46 -15.46 19.02
N LYS A 26 0.35 -16.77 18.73
CA LYS A 26 0.44 -17.30 17.37
C LYS A 26 -0.69 -16.74 16.50
N ARG A 27 -0.34 -16.28 15.29
CA ARG A 27 -1.28 -15.71 14.33
C ARG A 27 -0.94 -16.12 12.91
N ARG A 28 -1.95 -16.14 12.06
CA ARG A 28 -1.78 -16.25 10.61
C ARG A 28 -1.24 -14.93 10.07
N ALA A 29 -0.34 -15.01 9.10
CA ALA A 29 0.16 -13.86 8.34
C ALA A 29 -0.20 -14.03 6.86
N LEU A 30 -0.36 -12.90 6.16
CA LEU A 30 -0.35 -12.86 4.71
C LEU A 30 1.01 -12.31 4.28
N VAL A 31 1.57 -12.88 3.22
CA VAL A 31 2.80 -12.41 2.60
C VAL A 31 2.44 -11.94 1.20
N THR A 32 2.71 -10.68 0.91
CA THR A 32 2.57 -10.09 -0.42
C THR A 32 3.98 -9.84 -0.95
N ILE A 33 4.29 -10.40 -2.12
CA ILE A 33 5.58 -10.20 -2.79
C ILE A 33 5.48 -8.93 -3.62
N LEU A 34 6.36 -7.97 -3.35
CA LEU A 34 6.49 -6.74 -4.13
C LEU A 34 7.62 -6.94 -5.14
N ASN A 35 7.47 -6.38 -6.35
CA ASN A 35 8.53 -6.38 -7.34
C ASN A 35 9.61 -5.36 -6.93
N ASP A 36 10.90 -5.68 -7.14
CA ASP A 36 12.05 -4.85 -6.72
C ASP A 36 12.06 -3.44 -7.34
N VAL A 37 11.48 -3.30 -8.53
CA VAL A 37 11.32 -2.03 -9.23
C VAL A 37 9.92 -2.03 -9.83
N PRO A 38 9.17 -0.91 -9.80
CA PRO A 38 7.97 -0.80 -10.61
C PRO A 38 8.39 -1.04 -12.06
N ASP A 39 7.92 -2.16 -12.62
CA ASP A 39 8.09 -2.46 -14.03
C ASP A 39 7.64 -1.24 -14.84
N ALA A 40 8.32 -0.92 -15.94
CA ALA A 40 7.99 0.26 -16.73
C ALA A 40 6.49 0.26 -17.13
N THR A 41 5.92 -0.93 -17.30
CA THR A 41 4.50 -1.16 -17.52
C THR A 41 3.60 -0.70 -16.37
N TYR A 42 4.00 -0.85 -15.10
CA TYR A 42 3.25 -0.31 -13.96
C TYR A 42 3.24 1.22 -13.96
N LEU A 43 4.35 1.84 -14.37
CA LEU A 43 4.42 3.30 -14.49
C LEU A 43 3.50 3.81 -15.61
N GLU A 44 3.46 3.11 -16.75
CA GLU A 44 2.52 3.41 -17.84
C GLU A 44 1.05 3.25 -17.39
N CYS A 45 0.73 2.18 -16.67
CA CYS A 45 -0.61 1.99 -16.10
C CYS A 45 -0.97 3.09 -15.09
N ALA A 46 -0.02 3.55 -14.28
CA ALA A 46 -0.25 4.64 -13.33
C ALA A 46 -0.56 5.96 -14.07
N ILE A 47 0.23 6.31 -15.09
CA ILE A 47 0.02 7.53 -15.90
C ILE A 47 -1.33 7.48 -16.65
N ALA A 48 -1.65 6.33 -17.25
CA ALA A 48 -2.93 6.16 -17.95
C ALA A 48 -4.13 6.28 -16.98
N SER A 49 -3.98 5.73 -15.77
CA SER A 49 -5.00 5.80 -14.72
C SER A 49 -5.14 7.21 -14.16
N GLU A 50 -4.04 7.95 -14.00
CA GLU A 50 -4.04 9.34 -13.53
C GLU A 50 -4.94 10.21 -14.41
N HIS A 51 -4.74 10.16 -15.73
CA HIS A 51 -5.56 10.95 -16.66
C HIS A 51 -7.04 10.55 -16.62
N ALA A 52 -7.35 9.26 -16.46
CA ALA A 52 -8.73 8.78 -16.37
C ALA A 52 -9.41 9.21 -15.05
N LEU A 53 -8.70 9.13 -13.92
CA LEU A 53 -9.23 9.45 -12.60
C LEU A 53 -9.33 10.96 -12.35
N ALA A 54 -8.45 11.76 -12.94
CA ALA A 54 -8.41 13.21 -12.76
C ALA A 54 -9.75 13.92 -13.07
N TYR A 55 -10.58 13.35 -13.95
CA TYR A 55 -11.87 13.94 -14.34
C TYR A 55 -12.86 14.05 -13.17
N ASP A 56 -12.86 13.05 -12.29
CA ASP A 56 -13.75 13.01 -11.13
C ASP A 56 -13.00 13.31 -9.83
N TRP A 57 -11.74 12.85 -9.71
CA TRP A 57 -10.96 12.96 -8.48
C TRP A 57 -10.46 14.38 -8.18
N ASN A 58 -10.17 15.20 -9.21
CA ASN A 58 -9.69 16.58 -9.02
C ASN A 58 -10.81 17.60 -8.87
N ARG A 59 -12.04 17.14 -8.61
CA ARG A 59 -13.17 18.03 -8.38
C ARG A 59 -13.14 18.58 -6.95
N PRO A 60 -13.51 19.84 -6.74
CA PRO A 60 -13.51 20.44 -5.40
C PRO A 60 -14.44 19.73 -4.41
N GLU A 61 -15.46 19.02 -4.91
CA GLU A 61 -16.34 18.17 -4.12
C GLU A 61 -15.59 17.00 -3.46
N GLU A 62 -14.61 16.41 -4.16
CA GLU A 62 -13.77 15.35 -3.60
C GLU A 62 -12.86 15.94 -2.50
N ASP A 63 -12.19 17.07 -2.75
CA ASP A 63 -11.37 17.74 -1.75
C ASP A 63 -12.14 18.02 -0.45
N ALA A 64 -13.40 18.46 -0.57
CA ALA A 64 -14.29 18.64 0.57
C ALA A 64 -14.61 17.31 1.27
N ALA A 65 -14.93 16.26 0.52
CA ALA A 65 -15.19 14.92 1.06
C ALA A 65 -13.98 14.37 1.85
N TRP A 66 -12.77 14.51 1.32
CA TRP A 66 -11.53 14.09 1.98
C TRP A 66 -11.26 14.90 3.26
N ALA A 67 -11.52 16.21 3.24
CA ALA A 67 -11.37 17.07 4.42
C ALA A 67 -12.27 16.63 5.60
N HIS A 68 -13.47 16.13 5.30
CA HIS A 68 -14.39 15.63 6.32
C HIS A 68 -13.90 14.35 7.02
N LEU A 69 -13.11 13.50 6.34
CA LEU A 69 -12.58 12.25 6.92
C LEU A 69 -11.41 12.48 7.87
N GLN A 70 -10.65 13.56 7.71
CA GLN A 70 -9.50 13.87 8.57
C GLN A 70 -9.90 14.33 9.98
N GLN A 71 -11.16 14.72 10.19
CA GLN A 71 -11.67 15.17 11.49
C GLN A 71 -12.01 14.01 12.44
N ALA A 72 -12.10 12.77 11.93
CA ALA A 72 -12.42 11.57 12.71
C ALA A 72 -11.17 10.92 13.36
N ARG A 73 -10.28 11.73 13.96
CA ARG A 73 -9.10 11.25 14.68
C ARG A 73 -9.35 11.07 16.18
#